data_AF-A0A955AWZ2-F1
#
_entry.id   AF-A0A955AWZ2-F1
#
_cell.length_a   1.000
_cell.length_b   1.000
_cell.length_c   1.000
_cell.angle_alpha   90.00
_cell.angle_beta   90.00
_cell.angle_gamma   90.00
#
_symmetry.space_group_name_H-M   'P 1'
#
loop_
_entity.id
_entity.type
_entity.pdbx_description
1 polymer ?
#
loop_
_entity_poly.entity_id
_entity_poly.type
_entity_poly.pdbx_seq_one_letter_code
_entity_poly.pdbx_strand_id
1 'polypeptide(L)'
;NALWWTRDLRIDALRLDAIHAIFDESARPFLAELAAEVHEEADRQNRRVFVIEESNKNDPRHIQSIELGGYGLDGVWADDFHHCVHTLVTGERDGYYRDFGHLEQLAKAFREGFVFTGQRSSYRGRRHGQSSVGVPAERFVICAQNHDQVGNRLGGERLSQLVSLERQKLAAGLVAFSPFVPMLFMGEEYGEPAPFLYFVSHGDHDLIESVRRGRREEFADFSWEGDIPDPQSPETFERSRLHWEIIDQHGHIQLWQYYQKLYELRRTVPALRHLSKENQQVIAWPKQRAMYVRREHNASDAAMVFYFGDASANLLLPLPRGQWQVALDSSDSVWLGPGGIHGVLESEDEVSVSRDGPSVLLLVRQE
;
A
#
# COMPACT_ATOMS: atom_id res chain seq x y z
N ASN A 1 -28.22 1.44 -7.84
CA ASN A 1 -27.52 0.46 -6.99
C ASN A 1 -26.75 1.16 -5.87
N ALA A 2 -25.78 2.05 -6.16
CA ALA A 2 -25.02 2.78 -5.14
C ALA A 2 -25.89 3.45 -4.05
N LEU A 3 -26.93 4.20 -4.44
CA LEU A 3 -27.85 4.83 -3.49
C LEU A 3 -28.55 3.84 -2.55
N TRP A 4 -28.84 2.63 -3.02
CA TRP A 4 -29.45 1.58 -2.18
C TRP A 4 -28.47 1.09 -1.11
N TRP A 5 -27.20 0.87 -1.47
CA TRP A 5 -26.14 0.54 -0.48
C TRP A 5 -25.96 1.66 0.54
N THR A 6 -25.94 2.91 0.08
CA THR A 6 -25.77 4.09 0.92
C THR A 6 -26.95 4.30 1.88
N ARG A 7 -28.18 4.22 1.36
CA ARG A 7 -29.42 4.52 2.10
C ARG A 7 -29.91 3.36 2.94
N ASP A 8 -30.10 2.21 2.31
CA ASP A 8 -30.85 1.11 2.92
C ASP A 8 -29.93 0.21 3.74
N LEU A 9 -28.68 0.03 3.31
CA LEU A 9 -27.68 -0.76 4.04
C LEU A 9 -26.68 0.08 4.82
N ARG A 10 -26.79 1.41 4.73
CA ARG A 10 -25.99 2.36 5.49
C ARG A 10 -24.48 2.13 5.38
N ILE A 11 -23.99 1.76 4.20
CA ILE A 11 -22.55 1.67 3.93
C ILE A 11 -21.89 3.06 3.98
N ASP A 12 -20.68 3.16 4.54
CA ASP A 12 -19.93 4.42 4.70
C ASP A 12 -18.92 4.68 3.55
N ALA A 13 -18.63 3.68 2.72
CA ALA A 13 -17.77 3.85 1.55
C ALA A 13 -18.09 2.83 0.45
N LEU A 14 -18.02 3.27 -0.81
CA LEU A 14 -18.12 2.43 -1.99
C LEU A 14 -16.76 2.40 -2.69
N ARG A 15 -16.24 1.21 -3.00
CA ARG A 15 -15.08 1.03 -3.87
C ARG A 15 -15.56 0.63 -5.25
N LEU A 16 -15.30 1.46 -6.25
CA LEU A 16 -15.66 1.24 -7.65
C LEU A 16 -14.57 0.41 -8.32
N ASP A 17 -14.94 -0.78 -8.76
CA ASP A 17 -14.06 -1.72 -9.46
C ASP A 17 -13.76 -1.26 -10.88
N ALA A 18 -12.49 -1.42 -11.29
CA ALA A 18 -12.01 -1.26 -12.65
C ALA A 18 -12.64 -0.11 -13.45
N ILE A 19 -12.70 1.09 -12.87
CA ILE A 19 -13.44 2.23 -13.45
C ILE A 19 -12.92 2.65 -14.83
N HIS A 20 -11.69 2.26 -15.16
CA HIS A 20 -11.08 2.45 -16.46
C HIS A 20 -11.79 1.67 -17.59
N ALA A 21 -12.60 0.66 -17.25
CA ALA A 21 -13.47 -0.10 -18.14
C ALA A 21 -14.90 0.47 -18.26
N ILE A 22 -15.23 1.56 -17.54
CA ILE A 22 -16.48 2.29 -17.72
C ILE A 22 -16.26 3.32 -18.82
N PHE A 23 -16.79 3.03 -20.01
CA PHE A 23 -16.69 3.90 -21.17
C PHE A 23 -17.91 4.84 -21.23
N ASP A 24 -17.66 6.13 -21.12
CA ASP A 24 -18.69 7.15 -21.22
C ASP A 24 -18.13 8.42 -21.88
N GLU A 25 -18.76 8.86 -22.97
CA GLU A 25 -18.40 10.05 -23.74
C GLU A 25 -19.37 11.22 -23.47
N SER A 26 -20.28 11.07 -22.51
CA SER A 26 -21.26 12.09 -22.13
C SER A 26 -20.58 13.35 -21.59
N ALA A 27 -21.20 14.51 -21.83
CA ALA A 27 -20.71 15.80 -21.32
C ALA A 27 -20.67 15.87 -19.78
N ARG A 28 -21.53 15.09 -19.10
CA ARG A 28 -21.46 14.78 -17.67
C ARG A 28 -21.16 13.27 -17.54
N PRO A 29 -19.89 12.88 -17.33
CA PRO A 29 -19.52 11.48 -17.21
C PRO A 29 -20.24 10.81 -16.02
N PHE A 30 -20.66 9.56 -16.21
CA PHE A 30 -21.40 8.76 -15.23
C PHE A 30 -20.67 8.69 -13.88
N LEU A 31 -19.34 8.61 -13.86
CA LEU A 31 -18.57 8.59 -12.60
C LEU A 31 -18.75 9.88 -11.78
N ALA A 32 -18.80 11.03 -12.44
CA ALA A 32 -19.04 12.31 -11.78
C ALA A 32 -20.49 12.44 -11.29
N GLU A 33 -21.44 11.93 -12.08
CA GLU A 33 -22.84 11.84 -11.66
C GLU A 33 -23.01 10.91 -10.45
N LEU A 34 -22.43 9.72 -10.49
CA LEU A 34 -22.46 8.73 -9.42
C LEU A 34 -21.91 9.30 -8.10
N ALA A 35 -20.77 9.99 -8.15
CA ALA A 35 -20.17 10.63 -6.98
C ALA A 35 -21.14 11.65 -6.36
N ALA A 36 -21.66 12.56 -7.18
CA ALA A 36 -22.57 13.61 -6.76
C ALA A 36 -23.86 13.05 -6.14
N GLU A 37 -24.46 12.04 -6.76
CA GLU A 37 -25.69 11.41 -6.26
C GLU A 37 -25.45 10.68 -4.93
N VAL A 38 -24.30 10.02 -4.75
CA VAL A 38 -23.93 9.36 -3.48
C VAL A 38 -23.70 10.39 -2.38
N HIS A 39 -22.99 11.49 -2.68
CA HIS A 39 -22.76 12.57 -1.71
C HIS A 39 -24.06 13.27 -1.32
N GLU A 40 -24.95 13.57 -2.27
CA GLU A 40 -26.25 14.17 -1.98
C GLU A 40 -27.11 13.24 -1.10
N GLU A 41 -27.12 11.93 -1.37
CA GLU A 41 -27.84 10.97 -0.54
C GLU A 41 -27.23 10.83 0.87
N ALA A 42 -25.91 10.91 0.99
CA ALA A 42 -25.22 10.93 2.28
C ALA A 42 -25.58 12.18 3.10
N ASP A 43 -25.62 13.35 2.45
CA ASP A 43 -26.01 14.62 3.06
C ASP A 43 -27.46 14.60 3.56
N ARG A 44 -28.40 14.03 2.79
CA ARG A 44 -29.80 13.83 3.24
C ARG A 44 -29.90 13.00 4.51
N GLN A 45 -28.92 12.15 4.78
CA GLN A 45 -28.84 11.32 5.98
C GLN A 45 -27.93 11.91 7.07
N ASN A 46 -27.36 13.10 6.86
CA ASN A 46 -26.37 13.74 7.73
C ASN A 46 -25.17 12.83 8.03
N ARG A 47 -24.63 12.20 6.97
CA ARG A 47 -23.50 11.27 7.02
C ARG A 47 -22.47 11.64 5.96
N ARG A 48 -21.23 11.20 6.16
CA ARG A 48 -20.20 11.23 5.13
C ARG A 48 -20.09 9.84 4.52
N VAL A 49 -20.15 9.75 3.20
CA VAL A 49 -19.93 8.51 2.46
C VAL A 49 -18.86 8.73 1.41
N PHE A 50 -17.87 7.85 1.37
CA PHE A 50 -16.74 7.97 0.45
C PHE A 50 -16.97 7.17 -0.82
N VAL A 51 -16.57 7.70 -1.97
CA VAL A 51 -16.53 6.97 -3.25
C VAL A 51 -15.09 6.83 -3.71
N ILE A 52 -14.53 5.64 -3.59
CA ILE A 52 -13.12 5.34 -3.88
C ILE A 52 -13.04 4.55 -5.17
N GLU A 53 -12.10 4.87 -6.04
CA GLU A 53 -11.93 4.18 -7.31
C GLU A 53 -10.75 3.21 -7.32
N GLU A 54 -10.83 2.21 -8.19
CA GLU A 54 -9.70 1.43 -8.66
C GLU A 54 -9.49 1.70 -10.15
N SER A 55 -8.30 2.22 -10.48
CA SER A 55 -8.00 2.74 -11.82
C SER A 55 -6.55 2.52 -12.21
N ASN A 56 -6.33 1.74 -13.27
CA ASN A 56 -5.01 1.54 -13.87
C ASN A 56 -4.66 2.65 -14.89
N LYS A 57 -5.09 3.89 -14.64
CA LYS A 57 -4.81 5.04 -15.54
C LYS A 57 -3.83 6.06 -14.96
N ASN A 58 -3.68 6.13 -13.63
CA ASN A 58 -3.01 7.24 -12.94
C ASN A 58 -3.53 8.62 -13.41
N ASP A 59 -4.86 8.74 -13.53
CA ASP A 59 -5.52 9.98 -13.93
C ASP A 59 -6.04 10.71 -12.68
N PRO A 60 -5.42 11.84 -12.27
CA PRO A 60 -5.86 12.58 -11.10
C PRO A 60 -7.24 13.23 -11.30
N ARG A 61 -7.76 13.33 -12.53
CA ARG A 61 -9.04 13.99 -12.81
C ARG A 61 -10.19 13.38 -12.01
N HIS A 62 -10.15 12.07 -11.77
CA HIS A 62 -11.25 11.41 -11.07
C HIS A 62 -11.38 11.85 -9.61
N ILE A 63 -10.25 12.10 -8.95
CA ILE A 63 -10.13 12.50 -7.53
C ILE A 63 -9.90 14.00 -7.33
N GLN A 64 -9.90 14.77 -8.43
CA GLN A 64 -9.91 16.22 -8.40
C GLN A 64 -11.31 16.75 -8.09
N SER A 65 -11.36 17.95 -7.51
CA SER A 65 -12.63 18.60 -7.20
C SER A 65 -13.36 19.02 -8.47
N ILE A 66 -14.69 19.16 -8.36
CA ILE A 66 -15.54 19.53 -9.50
C ILE A 66 -15.20 20.96 -9.97
N GLU A 67 -14.80 21.85 -9.06
CA GLU A 67 -14.39 23.23 -9.36
C GLU A 67 -13.14 23.29 -10.26
N LEU A 68 -12.30 22.23 -10.22
CA LEU A 68 -11.12 22.08 -11.07
C LEU A 68 -11.37 21.21 -12.31
N GLY A 69 -12.63 20.82 -12.56
CA GLY A 69 -13.02 19.97 -13.69
C GLY A 69 -12.82 18.47 -13.47
N GLY A 70 -12.64 18.06 -12.21
CA GLY A 70 -12.57 16.66 -11.80
C GLY A 70 -13.94 16.00 -11.60
N TYR A 71 -13.94 14.71 -11.27
CA TYR A 71 -15.18 13.94 -11.05
C TYR A 71 -15.65 13.95 -9.60
N GLY A 72 -14.84 14.46 -8.67
CA GLY A 72 -15.21 14.55 -7.26
C GLY A 72 -15.20 13.22 -6.52
N LEU A 73 -14.53 12.18 -7.03
CA LEU A 73 -14.34 10.94 -6.28
C LEU A 73 -13.40 11.19 -5.08
N ASP A 74 -13.59 10.39 -4.04
CA ASP A 74 -12.95 10.64 -2.76
C ASP A 74 -11.56 10.05 -2.61
N GLY A 75 -11.23 9.05 -3.42
CA GLY A 75 -9.90 8.50 -3.44
C GLY A 75 -9.67 7.50 -4.56
N VAL A 76 -8.41 7.10 -4.72
CA VAL A 76 -7.94 6.15 -5.73
C VAL A 76 -7.04 5.12 -5.07
N TRP A 77 -7.17 3.86 -5.49
CA TRP A 77 -6.15 2.85 -5.23
C TRP A 77 -4.88 3.18 -6.02
N ALA A 78 -3.82 3.55 -5.31
CA ALA A 78 -2.56 3.99 -5.89
C ALA A 78 -1.56 2.84 -5.97
N ASP A 79 -1.82 1.90 -6.88
CA ASP A 79 -1.07 0.64 -7.01
C ASP A 79 0.42 0.83 -7.33
N ASP A 80 0.82 1.97 -7.92
CA ASP A 80 2.22 2.32 -8.09
C ASP A 80 3.02 2.24 -6.77
N PHE A 81 2.39 2.59 -5.64
CA PHE A 81 3.01 2.45 -4.32
C PHE A 81 3.25 0.97 -3.99
N HIS A 82 2.22 0.14 -4.15
CA HIS A 82 2.31 -1.31 -3.96
C HIS A 82 3.44 -1.90 -4.83
N HIS A 83 3.44 -1.59 -6.13
CA HIS A 83 4.45 -2.12 -7.05
C HIS A 83 5.87 -1.71 -6.62
N CYS A 84 6.08 -0.47 -6.18
CA CYS A 84 7.37 -0.04 -5.64
C CYS A 84 7.76 -0.84 -4.39
N VAL A 85 6.85 -0.98 -3.41
CA VAL A 85 7.13 -1.74 -2.19
C VAL A 85 7.48 -3.18 -2.54
N HIS A 86 6.61 -3.86 -3.30
CA HIS A 86 6.77 -5.26 -3.70
C HIS A 86 8.11 -5.49 -4.39
N THR A 87 8.41 -4.73 -5.44
CA THR A 87 9.66 -4.88 -6.21
C THR A 87 10.93 -4.61 -5.42
N LEU A 88 10.87 -3.75 -4.40
CA LEU A 88 12.01 -3.47 -3.52
C LEU A 88 12.19 -4.53 -2.43
N VAL A 89 11.10 -5.16 -1.96
CA VAL A 89 11.18 -6.19 -0.92
C VAL A 89 11.38 -7.60 -1.49
N THR A 90 10.81 -7.93 -2.64
CA THR A 90 10.93 -9.28 -3.27
C THR A 90 12.05 -9.35 -4.31
N GLY A 91 12.30 -8.24 -5.02
CA GLY A 91 13.18 -8.24 -6.19
C GLY A 91 12.52 -8.70 -7.49
N GLU A 92 11.24 -9.11 -7.47
CA GLU A 92 10.51 -9.55 -8.68
C GLU A 92 10.42 -8.43 -9.73
N ARG A 93 10.47 -8.81 -11.02
CA ARG A 93 10.43 -7.86 -12.16
C ARG A 93 9.57 -8.38 -13.33
N ASP A 94 8.72 -9.37 -13.12
CA ASP A 94 7.86 -9.93 -14.17
C ASP A 94 6.57 -9.13 -14.37
N GLY A 95 5.95 -9.23 -15.55
CA GLY A 95 4.72 -8.51 -15.88
C GLY A 95 4.84 -7.00 -15.66
N TYR A 96 3.85 -6.41 -14.96
CA TYR A 96 3.84 -4.98 -14.66
C TYR A 96 4.92 -4.54 -13.67
N TYR A 97 5.53 -5.45 -12.90
CA TYR A 97 6.61 -5.12 -11.96
C TYR A 97 7.88 -4.64 -12.65
N ARG A 98 8.08 -4.95 -13.94
CA ARG A 98 9.26 -4.55 -14.72
C ARG A 98 9.43 -3.04 -14.88
N ASP A 99 8.34 -2.31 -14.70
CA ASP A 99 8.31 -0.85 -14.72
C ASP A 99 8.80 -0.23 -13.40
N PHE A 100 9.01 -1.03 -12.36
CA PHE A 100 9.34 -0.60 -11.00
C PHE A 100 10.67 -1.22 -10.52
N GLY A 101 11.02 -0.94 -9.27
CA GLY A 101 12.19 -1.52 -8.61
C GLY A 101 13.32 -0.56 -8.29
N HIS A 102 13.11 0.73 -8.51
CA HIS A 102 14.04 1.79 -8.13
C HIS A 102 13.55 2.52 -6.88
N LEU A 103 14.46 2.80 -5.94
CA LEU A 103 14.11 3.43 -4.66
C LEU A 103 13.59 4.86 -4.85
N GLU A 104 14.06 5.53 -5.89
CA GLU A 104 13.61 6.85 -6.32
C GLU A 104 12.13 6.86 -6.72
N GLN A 105 11.61 5.74 -7.24
CA GLN A 105 10.19 5.60 -7.56
C GLN A 105 9.36 5.55 -6.28
N LEU A 106 9.77 4.78 -5.28
CA LEU A 106 9.10 4.78 -3.97
C LEU A 106 9.16 6.17 -3.31
N ALA A 107 10.32 6.82 -3.37
CA ALA A 107 10.46 8.19 -2.87
C ALA A 107 9.55 9.18 -3.61
N LYS A 108 9.38 9.01 -4.92
CA LYS A 108 8.39 9.79 -5.70
C LYS A 108 6.97 9.46 -5.27
N ALA A 109 6.62 8.19 -5.07
CA ALA A 109 5.31 7.77 -4.60
C ALA A 109 4.96 8.45 -3.27
N PHE A 110 5.88 8.49 -2.29
CA PHE A 110 5.71 9.23 -1.03
C PHE A 110 5.47 10.73 -1.22
N ARG A 111 6.19 11.35 -2.17
CA ARG A 111 6.08 12.80 -2.43
C ARG A 111 4.85 13.20 -3.23
N GLU A 112 4.35 12.34 -4.12
CA GLU A 112 3.39 12.73 -5.15
C GLU A 112 2.12 11.88 -5.17
N GLY A 113 2.20 10.61 -4.76
CA GLY A 113 1.15 9.60 -4.89
C GLY A 113 1.44 8.67 -6.08
N PHE A 114 1.42 9.20 -7.30
CA PHE A 114 1.69 8.41 -8.51
C PHE A 114 3.18 8.42 -8.89
N VAL A 115 3.67 7.28 -9.40
CA VAL A 115 5.02 7.15 -9.94
C VAL A 115 5.00 7.48 -11.43
N PHE A 116 4.05 6.93 -12.18
CA PHE A 116 3.85 7.28 -13.58
C PHE A 116 2.99 8.53 -13.71
N THR A 117 3.58 9.59 -14.24
CA THR A 117 3.01 10.93 -14.41
C THR A 117 3.19 11.47 -15.84
N GLY A 118 3.25 10.58 -16.84
CA GLY A 118 3.40 10.88 -18.27
C GLY A 118 4.65 10.28 -18.93
N GLN A 119 5.48 9.58 -18.16
CA GLN A 119 6.64 8.82 -18.67
C GLN A 119 6.17 7.60 -19.48
N ARG A 120 7.05 7.07 -20.34
CA ARG A 120 6.77 5.83 -21.09
C ARG A 120 6.90 4.63 -20.16
N SER A 121 5.83 3.86 -20.03
CA SER A 121 5.82 2.55 -19.39
C SER A 121 6.33 1.51 -20.39
N SER A 122 7.30 0.70 -19.97
CA SER A 122 7.86 -0.38 -20.78
C SER A 122 6.89 -1.56 -20.88
N TYR A 123 6.18 -1.87 -19.80
CA TYR A 123 5.13 -2.89 -19.78
C TYR A 123 3.95 -2.52 -20.67
N ARG A 124 3.40 -1.31 -20.53
CA ARG A 124 2.20 -0.86 -21.27
C ARG A 124 2.50 -0.38 -22.68
N GLY A 125 3.78 -0.23 -23.06
CA GLY A 125 4.21 0.23 -24.39
C GLY A 125 3.89 1.69 -24.73
N ARG A 126 3.32 2.47 -23.79
CA ARG A 126 2.78 3.83 -23.99
C ARG A 126 3.17 4.80 -22.88
N ARG A 127 2.92 6.10 -23.08
CA ARG A 127 2.96 7.08 -21.98
C ARG A 127 1.84 6.79 -20.99
N HIS A 128 2.13 6.88 -19.70
CA HIS A 128 1.21 6.47 -18.65
C HIS A 128 1.13 7.50 -17.52
N GLY A 129 -0.09 7.75 -17.05
CA GLY A 129 -0.41 8.66 -15.96
C GLY A 129 -0.28 10.15 -16.27
N GLN A 130 -0.67 10.94 -15.28
CA GLN A 130 -0.59 12.39 -15.25
C GLN A 130 -0.13 12.86 -13.85
N SER A 131 0.45 14.06 -13.78
CA SER A 131 0.94 14.64 -12.52
C SER A 131 -0.15 14.71 -11.46
N SER A 132 0.14 14.15 -10.28
CA SER A 132 -0.74 14.17 -9.10
C SER A 132 -0.18 15.00 -7.94
N VAL A 133 0.85 15.82 -8.19
CA VAL A 133 1.50 16.69 -7.19
C VAL A 133 0.47 17.50 -6.39
N GLY A 134 -0.49 18.15 -7.07
CA GLY A 134 -1.51 18.98 -6.45
C GLY A 134 -2.70 18.24 -5.81
N VAL A 135 -2.75 16.91 -5.89
CA VAL A 135 -3.83 16.12 -5.27
C VAL A 135 -3.51 15.88 -3.79
N PRO A 136 -4.43 16.11 -2.83
CA PRO A 136 -4.19 15.87 -1.40
C PRO A 136 -3.84 14.41 -1.07
N ALA A 137 -3.06 14.20 0.01
CA ALA A 137 -2.58 12.87 0.41
C ALA A 137 -3.73 11.91 0.78
N GLU A 138 -4.79 12.42 1.41
CA GLU A 138 -5.96 11.64 1.82
C GLU A 138 -6.76 11.03 0.65
N ARG A 139 -6.50 11.46 -0.59
CA ARG A 139 -7.12 10.90 -1.80
C ARG A 139 -6.43 9.61 -2.29
N PHE A 140 -5.30 9.22 -1.72
CA PHE A 140 -4.59 8.00 -2.15
C PHE A 140 -4.80 6.90 -1.13
N VAL A 141 -5.33 5.77 -1.57
CA VAL A 141 -5.40 4.51 -0.82
C VAL A 141 -4.23 3.64 -1.28
N ILE A 142 -3.38 3.24 -0.35
CA ILE A 142 -2.18 2.42 -0.62
C ILE A 142 -2.21 1.14 0.19
N CYS A 143 -1.53 0.11 -0.30
CA CYS A 143 -1.42 -1.18 0.38
C CYS A 143 -0.08 -1.86 0.08
N ALA A 144 0.30 -2.81 0.92
CA ALA A 144 1.34 -3.80 0.61
C ALA A 144 0.73 -5.08 0.00
N GLN A 145 -0.52 -5.39 0.33
CA GLN A 145 -1.28 -6.49 -0.27
C GLN A 145 -2.75 -6.07 -0.44
N ASN A 146 -3.40 -6.66 -1.43
CA ASN A 146 -4.85 -6.68 -1.58
C ASN A 146 -5.25 -7.98 -2.30
N HIS A 147 -6.53 -8.15 -2.60
CA HIS A 147 -7.04 -9.36 -3.24
C HIS A 147 -6.44 -9.62 -4.63
N ASP A 148 -6.17 -8.58 -5.44
CA ASP A 148 -5.54 -8.71 -6.75
C ASP A 148 -4.06 -9.02 -6.64
N GLN A 149 -3.34 -8.26 -5.80
CA GLN A 149 -1.88 -8.38 -5.68
C GLN A 149 -1.45 -9.73 -5.10
N VAL A 150 -2.34 -10.40 -4.37
CA VAL A 150 -2.17 -11.79 -3.92
C VAL A 150 -2.83 -12.77 -4.90
N GLY A 151 -4.12 -12.62 -5.20
CA GLY A 151 -4.92 -13.62 -5.92
C GLY A 151 -4.71 -13.70 -7.43
N ASN A 152 -4.08 -12.70 -8.04
CA ASN A 152 -3.66 -12.79 -9.43
C ASN A 152 -2.33 -13.53 -9.60
N ARG A 153 -1.67 -13.94 -8.51
CA ARG A 153 -0.50 -14.82 -8.55
C ARG A 153 -0.92 -16.27 -8.79
N LEU A 154 -0.06 -17.06 -9.45
CA LEU A 154 -0.32 -18.48 -9.73
C LEU A 154 -0.66 -19.26 -8.45
N GLY A 155 0.17 -19.10 -7.42
CA GLY A 155 0.00 -19.78 -6.13
C GLY A 155 -0.86 -19.00 -5.12
N GLY A 156 -1.32 -17.79 -5.47
CA GLY A 156 -1.99 -16.89 -4.53
C GLY A 156 -1.11 -16.54 -3.33
N GLU A 157 0.21 -16.49 -3.51
CA GLU A 157 1.15 -16.34 -2.39
C GLU A 157 1.04 -14.95 -1.78
N ARG A 158 0.90 -14.91 -0.46
CA ARG A 158 1.00 -13.68 0.33
C ARG A 158 2.47 -13.26 0.43
N LEU A 159 2.68 -11.99 0.74
CA LEU A 159 4.01 -11.45 1.03
C LEU A 159 4.73 -12.25 2.12
N SER A 160 4.00 -12.81 3.09
CA SER A 160 4.52 -13.69 4.14
C SER A 160 5.20 -14.96 3.64
N GLN A 161 4.82 -15.45 2.46
CA GLN A 161 5.43 -16.62 1.82
C GLN A 161 6.57 -16.22 0.87
N LEU A 162 6.65 -14.95 0.48
CA LEU A 162 7.62 -14.45 -0.50
C LEU A 162 8.88 -13.88 0.14
N VAL A 163 8.78 -13.31 1.34
CA VAL A 163 9.88 -12.59 1.99
C VAL A 163 10.00 -12.89 3.48
N SER A 164 11.19 -12.61 4.03
CA SER A 164 11.48 -12.74 5.45
C SER A 164 10.60 -11.84 6.33
N LEU A 165 10.47 -12.17 7.61
CA LEU A 165 9.75 -11.36 8.60
C LEU A 165 10.24 -9.91 8.64
N GLU A 166 11.55 -9.67 8.50
CA GLU A 166 12.13 -8.33 8.44
C GLU A 166 11.60 -7.51 7.25
N ARG A 167 11.44 -8.14 6.08
CA ARG A 167 10.89 -7.50 4.88
C ARG A 167 9.38 -7.30 4.98
N GLN A 168 8.66 -8.19 5.69
CA GLN A 168 7.25 -7.98 6.04
C GLN A 168 7.09 -6.77 6.96
N LYS A 169 7.90 -6.66 8.03
CA LYS A 169 7.91 -5.51 8.94
C LYS A 169 8.27 -4.20 8.23
N LEU A 170 9.17 -4.26 7.25
CA LEU A 170 9.54 -3.14 6.39
C LEU A 170 8.36 -2.67 5.52
N ALA A 171 7.69 -3.60 4.81
CA ALA A 171 6.52 -3.29 4.00
C ALA A 171 5.38 -2.68 4.87
N ALA A 172 5.14 -3.27 6.04
CA ALA A 172 4.16 -2.78 7.00
C ALA A 172 4.47 -1.34 7.45
N GLY A 173 5.72 -1.05 7.80
CA GLY A 173 6.14 0.29 8.21
C GLY A 173 6.03 1.33 7.09
N LEU A 174 6.36 0.95 5.85
CA LEU A 174 6.20 1.82 4.67
C LEU A 174 4.73 2.22 4.49
N VAL A 175 3.81 1.27 4.57
CA VAL A 175 2.36 1.51 4.48
C VAL A 175 1.88 2.35 5.66
N ALA A 176 2.17 1.92 6.89
CA ALA A 176 1.65 2.51 8.10
C ALA A 176 2.20 3.90 8.41
N PHE A 177 3.38 4.28 7.90
CA PHE A 177 3.95 5.62 8.11
C PHE A 177 3.90 6.52 6.87
N SER A 178 3.35 6.04 5.76
CA SER A 178 3.04 6.86 4.58
C SER A 178 2.09 8.02 4.90
N PRO A 179 2.09 9.11 4.09
CA PRO A 179 1.14 10.20 4.25
C PRO A 179 -0.28 9.87 3.73
N PHE A 180 -0.51 8.66 3.23
CA PHE A 180 -1.71 8.23 2.50
C PHE A 180 -2.70 7.44 3.38
N VAL A 181 -3.83 7.02 2.83
CA VAL A 181 -4.78 6.14 3.52
C VAL A 181 -4.30 4.68 3.38
N PRO A 182 -3.88 4.00 4.47
CA PRO A 182 -3.44 2.61 4.38
C PRO A 182 -4.64 1.66 4.31
N MET A 183 -4.53 0.65 3.45
CA MET A 183 -5.42 -0.50 3.37
C MET A 183 -4.62 -1.77 3.67
N LEU A 184 -5.17 -2.63 4.53
CA LEU A 184 -4.62 -3.94 4.85
C LEU A 184 -5.43 -5.04 4.17
N PHE A 185 -4.77 -6.10 3.74
CA PHE A 185 -5.43 -7.33 3.33
C PHE A 185 -5.57 -8.27 4.51
N MET A 186 -6.75 -8.88 4.67
CA MET A 186 -7.05 -9.74 5.82
C MET A 186 -5.97 -10.79 6.07
N GLY A 187 -5.40 -10.82 7.28
CA GLY A 187 -4.35 -11.74 7.69
C GLY A 187 -2.92 -11.27 7.42
N GLU A 188 -2.71 -10.15 6.71
CA GLU A 188 -1.40 -9.52 6.57
C GLU A 188 -0.77 -9.20 7.93
N GLU A 189 -1.58 -8.77 8.88
CA GLU A 189 -1.15 -8.24 10.16
C GLU A 189 -0.56 -9.28 11.12
N TYR A 190 -0.85 -10.57 10.93
CA TYR A 190 -0.18 -11.68 11.64
C TYR A 190 0.63 -12.57 10.70
N GLY A 191 0.80 -12.20 9.43
CA GLY A 191 1.58 -12.99 8.47
C GLY A 191 0.92 -14.31 8.10
N GLU A 192 -0.39 -14.29 7.82
CA GLU A 192 -1.17 -15.44 7.35
C GLU A 192 -0.41 -16.23 6.27
N PRO A 193 -0.19 -17.54 6.46
CA PRO A 193 0.44 -18.40 5.46
C PRO A 193 -0.56 -18.98 4.45
N ALA A 194 -1.87 -18.96 4.68
CA ALA A 194 -2.85 -19.40 3.67
C ALA A 194 -2.73 -18.54 2.41
N PRO A 195 -2.69 -19.12 1.19
CA PRO A 195 -2.79 -18.33 -0.03
C PRO A 195 -4.15 -17.62 -0.09
N PHE A 196 -4.31 -16.70 -1.03
CA PHE A 196 -5.63 -16.23 -1.45
C PHE A 196 -5.77 -16.53 -2.93
N LEU A 197 -6.49 -17.60 -3.26
CA LEU A 197 -6.61 -18.10 -4.63
C LEU A 197 -7.84 -17.49 -5.33
N TYR A 198 -7.82 -17.48 -6.66
CA TYR A 198 -9.01 -17.18 -7.46
C TYR A 198 -9.93 -18.42 -7.46
N PHE A 199 -11.13 -18.30 -6.88
CA PHE A 199 -12.14 -19.35 -6.82
C PHE A 199 -13.51 -18.85 -7.31
N VAL A 200 -14.29 -19.76 -7.90
CA VAL A 200 -15.63 -19.51 -8.42
C VAL A 200 -16.57 -20.66 -8.07
N SER A 201 -17.88 -20.39 -8.12
CA SER A 201 -18.92 -21.41 -7.94
C SER A 201 -20.05 -21.15 -8.92
N HIS A 202 -19.79 -21.45 -10.20
CA HIS A 202 -20.77 -21.30 -11.26
C HIS A 202 -21.58 -22.59 -11.44
N GLY A 203 -22.83 -22.44 -11.89
CA GLY A 203 -23.68 -23.58 -12.27
C GLY A 203 -23.61 -23.93 -13.76
N ASP A 204 -23.15 -23.01 -14.60
CA ASP A 204 -23.03 -23.18 -16.05
C ASP A 204 -21.67 -23.81 -16.39
N HIS A 205 -21.70 -24.98 -17.02
CA HIS A 205 -20.50 -25.73 -17.41
C HIS A 205 -19.61 -24.97 -18.41
N ASP A 206 -20.20 -24.30 -19.40
CA ASP A 206 -19.45 -23.59 -20.43
C ASP A 206 -18.76 -22.35 -19.85
N LEU A 207 -19.37 -21.72 -18.84
CA LEU A 207 -18.74 -20.65 -18.07
C LEU A 207 -17.56 -21.18 -17.24
N ILE A 208 -17.70 -22.33 -16.58
CA ILE A 208 -16.62 -22.96 -15.81
C ILE A 208 -15.41 -23.24 -16.70
N GLU A 209 -15.63 -23.87 -17.86
CA GLU A 209 -14.55 -24.16 -18.80
C GLU A 209 -13.93 -22.89 -19.39
N SER A 210 -14.74 -21.86 -19.64
CA SER A 210 -14.25 -20.55 -20.09
C SER A 210 -13.35 -19.89 -19.05
N VAL A 211 -13.71 -19.94 -17.76
CA VAL A 211 -12.89 -19.43 -16.66
C VAL A 211 -11.57 -20.22 -16.54
N ARG A 212 -11.63 -21.56 -16.59
CA ARG A 212 -10.44 -22.42 -16.56
C ARG A 212 -9.47 -22.11 -17.70
N ARG A 213 -9.99 -21.91 -18.92
CA ARG A 213 -9.17 -21.53 -20.07
C ARG A 213 -8.60 -20.13 -19.90
N GLY A 214 -9.43 -19.14 -19.52
CA GLY A 214 -8.99 -17.76 -19.32
C GLY A 214 -7.85 -17.64 -18.33
N ARG A 215 -7.92 -18.35 -17.19
CA ARG A 215 -6.80 -18.37 -16.22
C ARG A 215 -5.53 -18.98 -16.80
N ARG A 216 -5.62 -20.08 -17.56
CA ARG A 216 -4.44 -20.67 -18.23
C ARG A 216 -3.81 -19.71 -19.22
N GLU A 217 -4.61 -18.93 -19.94
CA GLU A 217 -4.14 -17.94 -20.90
C GLU A 217 -3.49 -16.73 -20.19
N GLU A 218 -4.10 -16.19 -19.13
CA GLU A 218 -3.52 -15.09 -18.33
C GLU A 218 -2.16 -15.45 -17.73
N PHE A 219 -2.00 -16.67 -17.22
CA PHE A 219 -0.74 -17.11 -16.64
C PHE A 219 0.36 -17.38 -17.67
N ALA A 220 0.04 -17.46 -18.97
CA ALA A 220 1.07 -17.61 -20.00
C ALA A 220 1.97 -16.37 -20.14
N ASP A 221 1.47 -15.20 -19.74
CA ASP A 221 2.24 -13.94 -19.74
C ASP A 221 3.21 -13.83 -18.54
N PHE A 222 3.07 -14.69 -17.54
CA PHE A 222 3.95 -14.76 -16.37
C PHE A 222 4.80 -16.04 -16.44
N SER A 223 6.11 -15.93 -16.19
CA SER A 223 7.02 -17.10 -16.20
C SER A 223 6.94 -17.92 -14.91
N TRP A 224 5.73 -18.25 -14.45
CA TRP A 224 5.51 -18.99 -13.21
C TRP A 224 5.50 -20.51 -13.46
N GLU A 225 6.24 -21.25 -12.65
CA GLU A 225 6.29 -22.72 -12.68
C GLU A 225 5.31 -23.31 -11.66
N GLY A 226 4.44 -24.24 -12.08
CA GLY A 226 3.53 -24.96 -11.18
C GLY A 226 2.18 -25.33 -11.78
N ASP A 227 1.41 -26.13 -11.06
CA ASP A 227 0.04 -26.50 -11.43
C ASP A 227 -0.92 -25.35 -11.09
N ILE A 228 -1.74 -24.94 -12.07
CA ILE A 228 -2.77 -23.93 -11.87
C ILE A 228 -3.92 -24.53 -11.03
N PRO A 229 -4.22 -24.00 -9.83
CA PRO A 229 -5.34 -24.47 -9.03
C PRO A 229 -6.66 -24.32 -9.79
N ASP A 230 -7.51 -25.35 -9.76
CA ASP A 230 -8.82 -25.30 -10.42
C ASP A 230 -9.75 -24.30 -9.70
N PRO A 231 -10.17 -23.19 -10.31
CA PRO A 231 -11.00 -22.20 -9.65
C PRO A 231 -12.35 -22.73 -9.16
N GLN A 232 -12.91 -23.75 -9.82
CA GLN A 232 -14.20 -24.34 -9.47
C GLN A 232 -14.09 -25.40 -8.36
N SER A 233 -12.88 -25.85 -8.01
CA SER A 233 -12.69 -26.84 -6.95
C SER A 233 -13.00 -26.20 -5.58
N PRO A 234 -13.84 -26.84 -4.74
CA PRO A 234 -14.07 -26.38 -3.37
C PRO A 234 -12.79 -26.27 -2.55
N GLU A 235 -11.77 -27.08 -2.85
CA GLU A 235 -10.47 -27.05 -2.18
C GLU A 235 -9.74 -25.71 -2.39
N THR A 236 -9.92 -25.06 -3.56
CA THR A 236 -9.33 -23.75 -3.86
C THR A 236 -9.88 -22.67 -2.92
N PHE A 237 -11.18 -22.73 -2.61
CA PHE A 237 -11.80 -21.86 -1.61
C PHE A 237 -11.33 -22.21 -0.20
N GLU A 238 -11.35 -23.49 0.20
CA GLU A 238 -10.97 -23.91 1.55
C GLU A 238 -9.50 -23.56 1.88
N ARG A 239 -8.59 -23.70 0.90
CA ARG A 239 -7.18 -23.29 1.04
C ARG A 239 -6.99 -21.78 1.20
N SER A 240 -8.00 -20.97 0.85
CA SER A 240 -7.96 -19.51 0.97
C SER A 240 -8.51 -18.99 2.29
N ARG A 241 -8.92 -19.88 3.21
CA ARG A 241 -9.46 -19.51 4.52
C ARG A 241 -8.34 -19.15 5.49
N LEU A 242 -8.61 -18.14 6.32
CA LEU A 242 -7.69 -17.66 7.35
C LEU A 242 -7.53 -18.68 8.49
N HIS A 243 -6.30 -18.85 8.95
CA HIS A 243 -5.92 -19.67 10.10
C HIS A 243 -5.81 -18.82 11.37
N TRP A 244 -6.95 -18.51 12.00
CA TRP A 244 -6.98 -17.65 13.19
C TRP A 244 -6.21 -18.24 14.39
N GLU A 245 -6.11 -19.56 14.46
CA GLU A 245 -5.46 -20.29 15.54
C GLU A 245 -3.93 -20.10 15.59
N ILE A 246 -3.32 -19.57 14.54
CA ILE A 246 -1.86 -19.37 14.50
C ILE A 246 -1.43 -18.04 15.10
N ILE A 247 -2.35 -17.11 15.36
CA ILE A 247 -2.01 -15.75 15.83
C ILE A 247 -1.15 -15.80 17.11
N ASP A 248 -1.46 -16.70 18.04
CA ASP A 248 -0.72 -16.84 19.30
C ASP A 248 0.62 -17.57 19.17
N GLN A 249 0.95 -18.08 17.97
CA GLN A 249 2.21 -18.78 17.73
C GLN A 249 3.37 -17.79 17.57
N HIS A 250 4.57 -18.26 17.90
CA HIS A 250 5.80 -17.48 17.77
C HIS A 250 6.02 -17.03 16.31
N GLY A 251 6.39 -15.77 16.12
CA GLY A 251 6.47 -15.10 14.81
C GLY A 251 5.19 -14.33 14.49
N HIS A 252 4.04 -15.02 14.53
CA HIS A 252 2.74 -14.44 14.21
C HIS A 252 2.28 -13.41 15.25
N ILE A 253 2.41 -13.73 16.55
CA ILE A 253 2.03 -12.81 17.62
C ILE A 253 2.91 -11.55 17.63
N GLN A 254 4.20 -11.69 17.34
CA GLN A 254 5.11 -10.56 17.25
C GLN A 254 4.77 -9.64 16.08
N LEU A 255 4.41 -10.21 14.91
CA LEU A 255 3.98 -9.41 13.78
C LEU A 255 2.63 -8.71 14.07
N TRP A 256 1.68 -9.42 14.68
CA TRP A 256 0.40 -8.84 15.12
C TRP A 256 0.61 -7.64 16.05
N GLN A 257 1.41 -7.81 17.10
CA GLN A 257 1.74 -6.74 18.04
C GLN A 257 2.54 -5.60 17.38
N TYR A 258 3.40 -5.92 16.42
CA TYR A 258 4.13 -4.93 15.63
C TYR A 258 3.16 -4.06 14.81
N TYR A 259 2.18 -4.66 14.11
CA TYR A 259 1.12 -3.91 13.41
C TYR A 259 0.32 -3.04 14.38
N GLN A 260 -0.07 -3.58 15.54
CA GLN A 260 -0.75 -2.78 16.57
C GLN A 260 0.10 -1.57 16.99
N LYS A 261 1.42 -1.75 17.18
CA LYS A 261 2.33 -0.66 17.52
C LYS A 261 2.46 0.37 16.41
N LEU A 262 2.57 -0.05 15.15
CA LEU A 262 2.61 0.85 13.99
C LEU A 262 1.38 1.76 13.95
N TYR A 263 0.19 1.20 14.12
CA TYR A 263 -1.06 1.96 14.06
C TYR A 263 -1.36 2.75 15.33
N GLU A 264 -0.86 2.30 16.50
CA GLU A 264 -0.80 3.12 17.71
C GLU A 264 0.01 4.39 17.44
N LEU A 265 1.25 4.25 16.95
CA LEU A 265 2.15 5.36 16.64
C LEU A 265 1.57 6.29 15.56
N ARG A 266 1.00 5.72 14.50
CA ARG A 266 0.31 6.49 13.45
C ARG A 266 -0.81 7.36 14.04
N ARG A 267 -1.53 6.86 15.04
CA ARG A 267 -2.65 7.57 15.68
C ARG A 267 -2.19 8.60 16.71
N THR A 268 -1.11 8.32 17.44
CA THR A 268 -0.68 9.14 18.59
C THR A 268 0.37 10.19 18.23
N VAL A 269 1.20 9.97 17.21
CA VAL A 269 2.21 10.94 16.76
C VAL A 269 1.57 11.90 15.73
N PRO A 270 1.40 13.20 16.05
CA PRO A 270 0.68 14.13 15.17
C PRO A 270 1.26 14.24 13.75
N ALA A 271 2.59 14.23 13.61
CA ALA A 271 3.28 14.22 12.32
C ALA A 271 2.94 13.00 11.44
N LEU A 272 2.59 11.85 12.04
CA LEU A 272 2.20 10.65 11.31
C LEU A 272 0.70 10.61 11.03
N ARG A 273 -0.11 11.05 12.00
CA ARG A 273 -1.58 11.09 11.93
C ARG A 273 -2.11 11.99 10.82
N HIS A 274 -1.48 13.14 10.61
CA HIS A 274 -1.93 14.11 9.63
C HIS A 274 -1.56 13.69 8.21
N LEU A 275 -2.55 13.30 7.39
CA LEU A 275 -2.36 12.86 6.01
C LEU A 275 -2.00 14.04 5.11
N SER A 276 -0.70 14.33 4.96
CA SER A 276 -0.24 15.43 4.13
C SER A 276 1.05 15.09 3.38
N LYS A 277 1.12 15.56 2.13
CA LYS A 277 2.33 15.56 1.31
C LYS A 277 3.15 16.85 1.50
N GLU A 278 2.63 17.81 2.25
CA GLU A 278 3.31 19.05 2.61
C GLU A 278 4.17 18.82 3.86
N ASN A 279 5.18 19.68 4.06
CA ASN A 279 6.08 19.61 5.23
C ASN A 279 6.67 18.22 5.47
N GLN A 280 7.07 17.57 4.38
CA GLN A 280 7.83 16.33 4.40
C GLN A 280 9.14 16.46 3.61
N GLN A 281 10.16 15.75 4.07
CA GLN A 281 11.40 15.55 3.34
C GLN A 281 11.53 14.06 3.02
N VAL A 282 11.74 13.72 1.75
CA VAL A 282 11.89 12.33 1.31
C VAL A 282 13.18 12.21 0.51
N ILE A 283 14.15 11.47 1.04
CA ILE A 283 15.47 11.27 0.46
C ILE A 283 15.65 9.77 0.17
N ALA A 284 15.95 9.43 -1.08
CA ALA A 284 16.39 8.08 -1.44
C ALA A 284 17.92 8.03 -1.46
N TRP A 285 18.49 6.98 -0.89
CA TRP A 285 19.91 6.63 -0.95
C TRP A 285 20.07 5.28 -1.66
N PRO A 286 20.04 5.24 -3.01
CA PRO A 286 20.04 4.00 -3.77
C PRO A 286 21.28 3.13 -3.51
N LYS A 287 22.45 3.75 -3.34
CA LYS A 287 23.71 3.05 -3.06
C LYS A 287 23.68 2.32 -1.71
N GLN A 288 23.12 2.97 -0.70
CA GLN A 288 22.94 2.42 0.64
C GLN A 288 21.69 1.54 0.74
N ARG A 289 20.82 1.53 -0.27
CA ARG A 289 19.50 0.87 -0.24
C ARG A 289 18.66 1.33 0.95
N ALA A 290 18.62 2.64 1.21
CA ALA A 290 17.78 3.21 2.27
C ALA A 290 16.99 4.43 1.80
N MET A 291 15.83 4.63 2.41
CA MET A 291 15.01 5.82 2.23
C MET A 291 14.80 6.50 3.58
N TYR A 292 15.04 7.80 3.62
CA TYR A 292 14.75 8.65 4.75
C TYR A 292 13.49 9.46 4.47
N VAL A 293 12.59 9.52 5.44
CA VAL A 293 11.39 10.35 5.41
C VAL A 293 11.34 11.16 6.69
N ARG A 294 11.17 12.46 6.62
CA ARG A 294 10.81 13.31 7.76
C ARG A 294 9.47 13.94 7.51
N ARG A 295 8.62 13.99 8.52
CA ARG A 295 7.28 14.59 8.46
C ARG A 295 7.10 15.52 9.64
N GLU A 296 6.57 16.70 9.37
CA GLU A 296 6.36 17.76 10.35
C GLU A 296 4.88 18.16 10.38
N HIS A 297 4.33 18.30 11.58
CA HIS A 297 2.99 18.83 11.76
C HIS A 297 2.87 19.57 13.09
N ASN A 298 2.67 20.89 13.02
CA ASN A 298 2.74 21.79 14.18
C ASN A 298 4.07 21.63 14.92
N ALA A 299 4.06 21.32 16.22
CA ALA A 299 5.26 21.06 17.02
C ALA A 299 5.79 19.61 16.90
N SER A 300 5.05 18.71 16.24
CA SER A 300 5.45 17.30 16.09
C SER A 300 6.38 17.12 14.89
N ASP A 301 7.48 16.41 15.11
CA ASP A 301 8.49 16.13 14.10
C ASP A 301 8.92 14.66 14.21
N ALA A 302 8.76 13.91 13.12
CA ALA A 302 9.02 12.49 13.06
C ALA A 302 9.94 12.16 11.87
N ALA A 303 11.00 11.41 12.14
CA ALA A 303 11.94 10.94 11.14
C ALA A 303 11.91 9.41 11.06
N MET A 304 11.85 8.89 9.84
CA MET A 304 11.75 7.47 9.53
C MET A 304 12.90 7.08 8.61
N VAL A 305 13.47 5.91 8.87
CA VAL A 305 14.47 5.27 8.00
C VAL A 305 13.96 3.90 7.61
N PHE A 306 13.86 3.68 6.30
CA PHE A 306 13.50 2.42 5.70
C PHE A 306 14.74 1.84 5.02
N TYR A 307 15.31 0.78 5.58
CA TYR A 307 16.49 0.13 5.04
C TYR A 307 16.10 -1.16 4.30
N PHE A 308 16.59 -1.34 3.08
CA PHE A 308 16.26 -2.44 2.16
C PHE A 308 17.48 -3.33 1.85
N GLY A 309 18.63 -3.04 2.44
CA GLY A 309 19.87 -3.79 2.24
C GLY A 309 19.93 -5.06 3.08
N ASP A 310 20.61 -6.08 2.58
CA ASP A 310 20.88 -7.33 3.30
C ASP A 310 22.21 -7.30 4.07
N ALA A 311 23.10 -6.35 3.74
CA ALA A 311 24.37 -6.14 4.42
C ALA A 311 24.27 -4.99 5.42
N SER A 312 25.21 -4.90 6.35
CA SER A 312 25.32 -3.77 7.27
C SER A 312 25.65 -2.47 6.53
N ALA A 313 24.99 -1.37 6.91
CA ALA A 313 25.32 -0.03 6.43
C ALA A 313 25.19 1.02 7.54
N ASN A 314 26.13 1.97 7.53
CA ASN A 314 26.01 3.20 8.32
C ASN A 314 25.30 4.27 7.49
N LEU A 315 24.26 4.85 8.06
CA LEU A 315 23.44 5.90 7.46
C LEU A 315 23.65 7.18 8.25
N LEU A 316 23.95 8.27 7.54
CA LEU A 316 24.04 9.60 8.12
C LEU A 316 22.70 10.30 7.93
N LEU A 317 21.94 10.42 9.02
CA LEU A 317 20.59 10.96 9.01
C LEU A 317 20.64 12.48 9.17
N PRO A 318 19.99 13.27 8.28
CA PRO A 318 19.93 14.73 8.39
C PRO A 318 18.86 15.14 9.42
N LEU A 319 19.08 14.80 10.69
CA LEU A 319 18.17 15.14 11.79
C LEU A 319 18.49 16.56 12.28
N PRO A 320 17.51 17.48 12.33
CA PRO A 320 17.73 18.78 12.94
C PRO A 320 18.22 18.66 14.38
N ARG A 321 18.99 19.66 14.81
CA ARG A 321 19.47 19.78 16.19
C ARG A 321 18.37 19.53 17.24
N GLY A 322 18.65 18.64 18.19
CA GLY A 322 17.76 18.34 19.30
C GLY A 322 17.79 16.88 19.73
N GLN A 323 16.89 16.54 20.66
CA GLN A 323 16.72 15.20 21.20
C GLN A 323 15.68 14.41 20.40
N TRP A 324 16.07 13.24 19.92
CA TRP A 324 15.22 12.36 19.11
C TRP A 324 14.99 11.04 19.84
N GLN A 325 13.77 10.83 20.33
CA GLN A 325 13.39 9.58 20.97
C GLN A 325 13.20 8.49 19.91
N VAL A 326 13.83 7.33 20.12
CA VAL A 326 13.52 6.14 19.33
C VAL A 326 12.14 5.62 19.75
N ALA A 327 11.16 5.78 18.86
CA ALA A 327 9.78 5.38 19.10
C ALA A 327 9.51 3.95 18.62
N LEU A 328 10.23 3.49 17.60
CA LEU A 328 10.21 2.11 17.10
C LEU A 328 11.50 1.80 16.33
N ASP A 329 12.08 0.64 16.59
CA ASP A 329 13.09 0.02 15.73
C ASP A 329 12.63 -1.40 15.44
N SER A 330 12.35 -1.73 14.18
CA SER A 330 11.87 -3.06 13.80
C SER A 330 12.94 -4.14 14.02
N SER A 331 14.21 -3.77 14.15
CA SER A 331 15.31 -4.69 14.47
C SER A 331 15.38 -5.04 15.97
N ASP A 332 14.54 -4.46 16.82
CA ASP A 332 14.45 -4.83 18.23
C ASP A 332 14.07 -6.32 18.40
N SER A 333 14.71 -6.96 19.38
CA SER A 333 14.45 -8.35 19.78
C SER A 333 13.00 -8.62 20.17
N VAL A 334 12.24 -7.62 20.65
CA VAL A 334 10.79 -7.75 20.92
C VAL A 334 10.00 -8.08 19.64
N TRP A 335 10.52 -7.67 18.47
CA TRP A 335 9.99 -7.97 17.15
C TRP A 335 10.76 -9.09 16.42
N LEU A 336 11.53 -9.90 17.16
CA LEU A 336 12.41 -10.96 16.64
C LEU A 336 13.56 -10.47 15.74
N GLY A 337 13.93 -9.19 15.85
CA GLY A 337 15.07 -8.65 15.12
C GLY A 337 16.42 -8.93 15.80
N PRO A 338 17.54 -8.62 15.12
CA PRO A 338 18.90 -8.92 15.59
C PRO A 338 19.42 -7.97 16.70
N GLY A 339 18.72 -6.89 17.00
CA GLY A 339 19.10 -5.83 17.94
C GLY A 339 18.69 -4.45 17.45
N GLY A 340 18.01 -3.67 18.31
CA GLY A 340 17.49 -2.34 17.97
C GLY A 340 18.25 -1.20 18.65
N ILE A 341 18.04 0.02 18.15
CA ILE A 341 18.43 1.25 18.84
C ILE A 341 17.34 1.57 19.87
N HIS A 342 17.74 2.06 21.05
CA HIS A 342 16.83 2.47 22.11
C HIS A 342 17.24 3.83 22.70
N GLY A 343 16.31 4.46 23.41
CA GLY A 343 16.58 5.71 24.13
C GLY A 343 16.49 6.95 23.24
N VAL A 344 17.30 7.96 23.56
CA VAL A 344 17.32 9.26 22.90
C VAL A 344 18.61 9.43 22.12
N LEU A 345 18.50 9.91 20.88
CA LEU A 345 19.62 10.30 20.04
C LEU A 345 19.77 11.82 20.10
N GLU A 346 20.94 12.28 20.51
CA GLU A 346 21.32 13.70 20.43
C GLU A 346 21.78 14.00 19.01
N SER A 347 21.19 15.02 18.41
CA SER A 347 21.57 15.48 17.07
C SER A 347 22.11 16.90 17.10
N GLU A 348 23.21 17.11 16.38
CA GLU A 348 23.77 18.42 16.00
C GLU A 348 23.74 18.51 14.46
N ASP A 349 22.53 18.45 13.90
CA ASP A 349 22.18 18.44 12.46
C ASP A 349 22.40 17.13 11.69
N GLU A 350 23.19 16.20 12.23
CA GLU A 350 23.34 14.85 11.69
C GLU A 350 23.47 13.80 12.79
N VAL A 351 23.01 12.57 12.53
CA VAL A 351 23.21 11.39 13.41
C VAL A 351 23.57 10.17 12.57
N SER A 352 24.63 9.46 12.96
CA SER A 352 25.01 8.19 12.33
C SER A 352 24.26 7.03 12.98
N VAL A 353 23.58 6.20 12.18
CA VAL A 353 22.92 4.96 12.64
C VAL A 353 23.40 3.76 11.80
N SER A 354 23.65 2.61 12.44
CA SER A 354 23.99 1.36 11.75
C SER A 354 22.74 0.51 11.57
N ARG A 355 22.51 -0.05 10.37
CA ARG A 355 21.44 -1.00 10.04
C ARG A 355 22.04 -2.30 9.53
N ASP A 356 21.61 -3.44 10.07
CA ASP A 356 22.20 -4.77 9.80
C ASP A 356 21.26 -5.72 9.03
N GLY A 357 20.28 -5.16 8.32
CA GLY A 357 19.30 -5.91 7.54
C GLY A 357 18.00 -5.10 7.36
N PRO A 358 17.07 -5.58 6.50
CA PRO A 358 15.86 -4.84 6.18
C PRO A 358 15.12 -4.39 7.44
N SER A 359 14.84 -3.10 7.58
CA SER A 359 14.36 -2.56 8.86
C SER A 359 13.70 -1.19 8.74
N VAL A 360 12.93 -0.86 9.78
CA VAL A 360 12.26 0.43 9.98
C VAL A 360 12.74 1.02 11.29
N LEU A 361 13.25 2.25 11.24
CA LEU A 361 13.53 3.05 12.43
C LEU A 361 12.63 4.28 12.40
N LEU A 362 11.90 4.54 13.49
CA LEU A 362 11.11 5.74 13.72
C LEU A 362 11.68 6.50 14.92
N LEU A 363 11.99 7.76 14.68
CA LEU A 363 12.45 8.73 15.66
C LEU A 363 11.40 9.84 15.77
N VAL A 364 11.12 10.28 16.99
CA VAL A 364 10.22 11.42 17.25
C VAL A 364 11.00 12.45 18.07
N ARG A 365 10.99 13.70 17.61
CA ARG A 365 11.69 14.79 18.31
C ARG A 365 10.99 15.09 19.63
N GLN A 366 11.78 15.27 20.69
CA GLN A 366 11.31 15.75 21.98
C GLN A 366 11.21 17.28 21.97
N GLU A 367 10.24 17.81 22.71
CA GLU A 367 10.01 19.26 22.86
C GLU A 367 11.14 19.98 23.61
#